data_AF-A0A940AY00-F1
#
_entry.id   AF-A0A940AY00-F1
#
_cell.length_a   1.000
_cell.length_b   1.000
_cell.length_c   1.000
_cell.angle_alpha   90.00
_cell.angle_beta   90.00
_cell.angle_gamma   90.00
#
_symmetry.space_group_name_H-M   'P 1'
#
loop_
_entity.id
_entity.type
_entity.pdbx_description
1 polymer ?
#
loop_
_entity_poly.entity_id
_entity_poly.type
_entity_poly.pdbx_seq_one_letter_code
_entity_poly.pdbx_strand_id
1 'polypeptide(L)'
;MRKQRFIATGRCYHLISRLAHQAFFLTKEERTRAIALMRRVEEFSGVIVLAYAFMTNHFHIFIYVPERETIDDDEILRRIKVLYRDSSLDIVLSEWNRLKKEEETECSRCRPTGSYISRFSQYKEAFLRRMWNSAEFMKTYKQHFTMSYNWRREHMGTMWEGRYHERNHELEEQVMWKTAAYIDVNPVTAGIVASSDSYEWCSIAAARKGDEKARRGYVFMYGESGGWDAVSEKHEVSIREALAEIAAEREEIAKRPTAGPRAKAVKAHQLKEPREYAYRFACGDPDVVERIVKLLDSGPMAPADLRKAVGMRNRTYFNRHYLTPLLANGLIERTDSANPNSPQQRYRKVG
;
A
#
# COMPACT_ATOMS: atom_id res chain seq x y z
N MET A 1 -18.75 20.53 0.59
CA MET A 1 -18.87 19.92 1.94
C MET A 1 -18.36 18.48 1.89
N ARG A 2 -17.52 18.04 2.83
CA ARG A 2 -16.91 16.69 2.81
C ARG A 2 -17.94 15.66 3.30
N LYS A 3 -18.27 14.65 2.50
CA LYS A 3 -19.20 13.58 2.94
C LYS A 3 -18.61 12.87 4.18
N GLN A 4 -19.39 12.87 5.26
CA GLN A 4 -19.09 12.16 6.50
C GLN A 4 -19.16 10.65 6.24
N ARG A 5 -18.26 9.90 6.87
CA ARG A 5 -18.20 8.44 6.74
C ARG A 5 -19.07 7.80 7.79
N PHE A 6 -19.74 6.72 7.42
CA PHE A 6 -20.48 5.90 8.36
C PHE A 6 -19.54 4.82 8.92
N ILE A 7 -19.24 4.92 10.21
CA ILE A 7 -18.33 4.02 10.91
C ILE A 7 -19.12 3.36 12.03
N ALA A 8 -19.20 2.05 12.02
CA ALA A 8 -19.89 1.23 13.01
C ALA A 8 -19.20 -0.13 13.12
N THR A 9 -19.39 -0.77 14.27
CA THR A 9 -19.07 -2.18 14.51
C THR A 9 -20.13 -3.09 13.89
N GLY A 10 -19.87 -4.40 13.85
CA GLY A 10 -20.79 -5.40 13.31
C GLY A 10 -20.94 -5.35 11.78
N ARG A 11 -19.98 -4.74 11.06
CA ARG A 11 -20.10 -4.45 9.62
C ARG A 11 -18.85 -4.78 8.82
N CYS A 12 -19.07 -4.99 7.53
CA CYS A 12 -18.03 -5.22 6.54
C CYS A 12 -17.71 -3.96 5.75
N TYR A 13 -16.43 -3.75 5.43
CA TYR A 13 -15.90 -2.58 4.74
C TYR A 13 -14.95 -2.99 3.62
N HIS A 14 -15.28 -2.63 2.38
CA HIS A 14 -14.37 -2.67 1.24
C HIS A 14 -13.61 -1.37 1.14
N LEU A 15 -12.31 -1.42 1.43
CA LEU A 15 -11.42 -0.27 1.55
C LEU A 15 -10.47 -0.24 0.37
N ILE A 16 -10.46 0.88 -0.36
CA ILE A 16 -9.65 1.05 -1.57
C ILE A 16 -8.80 2.30 -1.44
N SER A 17 -7.48 2.19 -1.64
CA SER A 17 -6.63 3.38 -1.70
C SER A 17 -5.63 3.29 -2.86
N ARG A 18 -5.46 4.43 -3.54
CA ARG A 18 -4.57 4.60 -4.68
C ARG A 18 -3.37 5.45 -4.31
N LEU A 19 -2.22 5.13 -4.90
CA LEU A 19 -1.00 5.92 -4.81
C LEU A 19 -1.13 7.21 -5.63
N ALA A 20 -0.58 8.29 -5.10
CA ALA A 20 -0.49 9.58 -5.77
C ALA A 20 0.13 9.43 -7.16
N HIS A 21 -0.35 10.21 -8.12
CA HIS A 21 0.10 10.19 -9.51
C HIS A 21 -0.03 8.83 -10.21
N GLN A 22 -0.86 7.93 -9.67
CA GLN A 22 -0.96 6.53 -10.11
C GLN A 22 0.41 5.83 -10.17
N ALA A 23 1.35 6.30 -9.34
CA ALA A 23 2.71 5.80 -9.35
C ALA A 23 2.76 4.31 -8.99
N PHE A 24 3.65 3.58 -9.64
CA PHE A 24 3.84 2.14 -9.43
C PHE A 24 4.84 1.85 -8.31
N PHE A 25 4.70 2.51 -7.15
CA PHE A 25 5.62 2.36 -6.03
C PHE A 25 5.46 1.04 -5.27
N LEU A 26 4.37 0.29 -5.49
CA LEU A 26 4.21 -1.05 -4.96
C LEU A 26 4.98 -2.04 -5.83
N THR A 27 6.31 -2.09 -5.66
CA THR A 27 7.14 -3.16 -6.22
C THR A 27 6.81 -4.51 -5.57
N LYS A 28 7.40 -5.61 -6.06
CA LYS A 28 7.23 -6.95 -5.45
C LYS A 28 7.55 -6.91 -3.95
N GLU A 29 8.69 -6.33 -3.59
CA GLU A 29 9.13 -6.18 -2.20
C GLU A 29 8.16 -5.33 -1.38
N GLU A 30 7.70 -4.19 -1.93
CA GLU A 30 6.81 -3.28 -1.21
C GLU A 30 5.43 -3.87 -0.98
N ARG A 31 4.89 -4.68 -1.90
CA ARG A 31 3.63 -5.40 -1.68
C ARG A 31 3.76 -6.44 -0.57
N THR A 32 4.87 -7.18 -0.52
CA THR A 32 5.11 -8.13 0.58
C THR A 32 5.19 -7.41 1.93
N ARG A 33 5.89 -6.27 1.99
CA ARG A 33 5.94 -5.42 3.20
C ARG A 33 4.57 -4.82 3.55
N ALA A 34 3.79 -4.43 2.55
CA ALA A 34 2.43 -3.89 2.70
C ALA A 34 1.49 -4.91 3.36
N ILE A 35 1.50 -6.17 2.88
CA ILE A 35 0.70 -7.26 3.47
C ILE A 35 1.14 -7.53 4.92
N ALA A 36 2.45 -7.61 5.17
CA ALA A 36 2.97 -7.81 6.53
C ALA A 36 2.58 -6.66 7.48
N LEU A 37 2.57 -5.41 7.00
CA LEU A 37 2.05 -4.28 7.77
C LEU A 37 0.54 -4.40 8.00
N MET A 38 -0.24 -4.73 6.97
CA MET A 38 -1.69 -4.90 7.08
C MET A 38 -2.04 -5.93 8.15
N ARG A 39 -1.37 -7.09 8.19
CA ARG A 39 -1.58 -8.13 9.23
C ARG A 39 -1.20 -7.67 10.64
N ARG A 40 -0.22 -6.78 10.79
CA ARG A 40 0.10 -6.16 12.09
C ARG A 40 -0.93 -5.14 12.53
N VAL A 41 -1.45 -4.34 11.60
CA VAL A 41 -2.50 -3.36 11.89
C VAL A 41 -3.83 -4.06 12.17
N GLU A 42 -4.13 -5.15 11.47
CA GLU A 42 -5.26 -6.05 11.75
C GLU A 42 -5.22 -6.50 13.22
N GLU A 43 -4.11 -7.11 13.63
CA GLU A 43 -3.91 -7.59 15.00
C GLU A 43 -4.01 -6.46 16.05
N PHE A 44 -3.38 -5.31 15.78
CA PHE A 44 -3.41 -4.18 16.70
C PHE A 44 -4.82 -3.60 16.86
N SER A 45 -5.56 -3.48 15.76
CA SER A 45 -6.88 -2.83 15.75
C SER A 45 -8.01 -3.77 16.14
N GLY A 46 -7.80 -5.09 16.14
CA GLY A 46 -8.87 -6.07 16.38
C GLY A 46 -9.91 -6.14 15.25
N VAL A 47 -9.63 -5.56 14.07
CA VAL A 47 -10.44 -5.83 12.88
C VAL A 47 -10.02 -7.17 12.27
N ILE A 48 -10.90 -7.75 11.45
CA ILE A 48 -10.62 -9.01 10.76
C ILE A 48 -10.50 -8.73 9.27
N VAL A 49 -9.36 -9.05 8.65
CA VAL A 49 -9.18 -8.92 7.20
C VAL A 49 -9.71 -10.18 6.52
N LEU A 50 -10.80 -10.01 5.77
CA LEU A 50 -11.51 -11.09 5.08
C LEU A 50 -10.88 -11.43 3.73
N ALA A 51 -10.52 -10.40 2.93
CA ALA A 51 -9.88 -10.56 1.63
C ALA A 51 -9.03 -9.33 1.29
N TYR A 52 -8.03 -9.47 0.41
CA TYR A 52 -7.22 -8.35 -0.06
C TYR A 52 -6.59 -8.61 -1.42
N ALA A 53 -6.27 -7.54 -2.13
CA ALA A 53 -5.41 -7.57 -3.31
C ALA A 53 -4.56 -6.30 -3.35
N PHE A 54 -3.23 -6.45 -3.33
CA PHE A 54 -2.29 -5.34 -3.48
C PHE A 54 -1.81 -5.28 -4.92
N MET A 55 -2.27 -4.28 -5.66
CA MET A 55 -1.88 -4.03 -7.05
C MET A 55 -0.56 -3.24 -7.10
N THR A 56 -0.15 -2.76 -8.27
CA THR A 56 1.09 -1.99 -8.45
C THR A 56 0.94 -0.51 -8.06
N ASN A 57 -0.26 0.06 -8.17
CA ASN A 57 -0.54 1.47 -7.88
C ASN A 57 -1.72 1.70 -6.91
N HIS A 58 -2.35 0.64 -6.42
CA HIS A 58 -3.45 0.71 -5.46
C HIS A 58 -3.61 -0.61 -4.71
N PHE A 59 -4.49 -0.63 -3.72
CA PHE A 59 -4.87 -1.86 -3.03
C PHE A 59 -6.35 -1.88 -2.69
N HIS A 60 -6.85 -3.10 -2.51
CA HIS A 60 -8.16 -3.41 -1.97
C HIS A 60 -7.96 -4.23 -0.69
N ILE A 61 -8.64 -3.83 0.40
CA ILE A 61 -8.68 -4.59 1.65
C ILE A 61 -10.16 -4.68 2.05
N PHE A 62 -10.65 -5.88 2.24
CA PHE A 62 -11.98 -6.16 2.78
C PHE A 62 -11.85 -6.57 4.24
N ILE A 63 -12.50 -5.82 5.12
CA ILE A 63 -12.46 -6.09 6.56
C ILE A 63 -13.86 -6.26 7.14
N TYR A 64 -13.94 -7.03 8.21
CA TYR A 64 -15.02 -7.00 9.17
C TYR A 64 -14.55 -6.26 10.43
N VAL A 65 -15.42 -5.40 10.98
CA VAL A 65 -15.18 -4.70 12.24
C VAL A 65 -16.06 -5.35 13.31
N PRO A 66 -15.49 -6.14 14.24
CA PRO A 66 -16.24 -6.77 15.32
C PRO A 66 -16.83 -5.75 16.30
N GLU A 67 -17.72 -6.22 17.17
CA GLU A 67 -18.15 -5.44 18.32
C GLU A 67 -16.99 -5.09 19.25
N ARG A 68 -17.07 -3.91 19.88
CA ARG A 68 -16.03 -3.46 20.80
C ARG A 68 -16.04 -4.34 22.04
N GLU A 69 -14.90 -4.94 22.33
CA GLU A 69 -14.67 -5.68 23.55
C GLU A 69 -13.95 -4.82 24.59
N THR A 70 -14.17 -5.13 25.87
CA THR A 70 -13.36 -4.58 26.96
C THR A 70 -12.12 -5.43 27.12
N ILE A 71 -10.95 -4.83 26.98
CA ILE A 71 -9.65 -5.51 27.09
C ILE A 71 -8.83 -4.89 28.22
N ASP A 72 -8.02 -5.71 28.87
CA ASP A 72 -7.12 -5.28 29.93
C ASP A 72 -5.83 -4.63 29.38
N ASP A 73 -5.03 -4.09 30.29
CA ASP A 73 -3.76 -3.42 29.95
C ASP A 73 -2.76 -4.36 29.25
N ASP A 74 -2.76 -5.65 29.59
CA ASP A 74 -1.81 -6.62 29.05
C ASP A 74 -2.14 -6.96 27.59
N GLU A 75 -3.42 -7.14 27.26
CA GLU A 75 -3.86 -7.32 25.88
C GLU A 75 -3.62 -6.07 25.02
N ILE A 76 -3.84 -4.87 25.60
CA ILE A 76 -3.51 -3.61 24.91
C ILE A 76 -2.02 -3.55 24.60
N LEU A 77 -1.16 -3.86 25.58
CA LEU A 77 0.29 -3.88 25.39
C LEU A 77 0.73 -4.94 24.36
N ARG A 78 0.12 -6.13 24.37
CA ARG A 78 0.37 -7.16 23.35
C ARG A 78 0.09 -6.63 21.95
N ARG A 79 -1.07 -6.00 21.74
CA ARG A 79 -1.45 -5.38 20.46
C ARG A 79 -0.50 -4.25 20.05
N ILE A 80 -0.09 -3.39 20.99
CA ILE A 80 0.89 -2.32 20.76
C ILE A 80 2.23 -2.90 20.26
N LYS A 81 2.74 -3.95 20.93
CA LYS A 81 4.01 -4.62 20.57
C LYS A 81 4.00 -5.26 19.19
N VAL A 82 2.81 -5.62 18.66
CA VAL A 82 2.69 -6.13 17.29
C VAL A 82 2.83 -5.01 16.25
N LEU A 83 2.27 -3.83 16.51
CA LEU A 83 2.30 -2.72 15.56
C LEU A 83 3.63 -1.95 15.57
N TYR A 84 4.07 -1.54 16.75
CA TYR A 84 5.27 -0.74 16.94
C TYR A 84 6.52 -1.62 17.04
N ARG A 85 7.65 -1.10 16.56
CA ARG A 85 8.93 -1.83 16.54
C ARG A 85 10.11 -0.93 16.89
N ASP A 86 11.20 -1.56 17.31
CA ASP A 86 12.48 -0.90 17.55
C ASP A 86 12.32 0.32 18.48
N SER A 87 13.05 1.40 18.20
CA SER A 87 12.99 2.63 19.00
C SER A 87 11.58 3.21 19.17
N SER A 88 10.68 3.01 18.19
CA SER A 88 9.29 3.49 18.32
C SER A 88 8.51 2.72 19.38
N LEU A 89 8.80 1.43 19.55
CA LEU A 89 8.22 0.62 20.61
C LEU A 89 8.80 1.00 21.98
N ASP A 90 10.11 1.21 22.05
CA ASP A 90 10.79 1.59 23.30
C ASP A 90 10.25 2.91 23.86
N ILE A 91 10.01 3.89 23.00
CA ILE A 91 9.38 5.17 23.37
C ILE A 91 7.98 4.95 23.95
N VAL A 92 7.16 4.13 23.27
CA VAL A 92 5.79 3.86 23.71
C VAL A 92 5.75 3.11 25.04
N LEU A 93 6.59 2.08 25.22
CA LEU A 93 6.65 1.29 26.44
C LEU A 93 7.21 2.09 27.63
N SER A 94 8.23 2.92 27.39
CA SER A 94 8.78 3.79 28.42
C SER A 94 7.74 4.77 28.94
N GLU A 95 7.00 5.40 28.03
CA GLU A 95 5.93 6.33 28.38
C GLU A 95 4.76 5.63 29.09
N TRP A 96 4.37 4.44 28.61
CA TRP A 96 3.34 3.62 29.25
C TRP A 96 3.69 3.31 30.72
N ASN A 97 4.91 2.80 30.96
CA ASN A 97 5.36 2.43 32.30
C ASN A 97 5.50 3.65 33.22
N ARG A 98 5.98 4.78 32.68
CA ARG A 98 6.08 6.03 33.42
C ARG A 98 4.70 6.51 33.88
N LEU A 99 3.74 6.59 32.96
CA LEU A 99 2.38 7.07 33.26
C LEU A 99 1.61 6.13 34.19
N LYS A 100 1.79 4.82 34.03
CA LYS A 100 1.17 3.82 34.92
C LYS A 100 1.66 3.96 36.36
N LYS A 101 2.98 4.08 36.54
CA LYS A 101 3.58 4.30 37.86
C LYS A 101 3.14 5.63 38.50
N GLU A 102 3.00 6.68 37.70
CA GLU A 102 2.48 7.98 38.16
C GLU A 102 1.03 7.84 38.67
N GLU A 103 0.18 7.11 37.95
CA GLU A 103 -1.21 6.88 38.36
C GLU A 103 -1.30 6.04 39.65
N GLU A 104 -0.53 4.96 39.76
CA GLU A 104 -0.46 4.14 40.98
C GLU A 104 0.00 4.97 42.20
N THR A 105 0.98 5.85 41.98
CA THR A 105 1.48 6.76 43.03
C THR A 105 0.42 7.79 43.44
N GLU A 106 -0.31 8.36 42.48
CA GLU A 106 -1.35 9.36 42.78
C GLU A 106 -2.54 8.72 43.51
N CYS A 107 -3.02 7.58 43.04
CA CYS A 107 -4.13 6.85 43.66
C CYS A 107 -3.81 6.34 45.07
N SER A 108 -2.53 6.07 45.38
CA SER A 108 -2.11 5.70 46.74
C SER A 108 -2.05 6.90 47.71
N ARG A 109 -1.85 8.12 47.20
CA ARG A 109 -1.77 9.34 48.01
C ARG A 109 -3.14 9.96 48.28
N CYS A 110 -4.00 9.97 47.27
CA CYS A 110 -5.28 10.67 47.31
C CYS A 110 -6.35 9.85 46.57
N ARG A 111 -7.61 9.92 47.03
CA ARG A 111 -8.74 9.45 46.22
C ARG A 111 -9.03 10.48 45.13
N PRO A 112 -9.02 10.10 43.83
CA PRO A 112 -9.34 11.01 42.75
C PRO A 112 -10.73 11.62 42.91
N THR A 113 -10.85 12.93 42.69
CA THR A 113 -12.15 13.60 42.58
C THR A 113 -12.79 13.25 41.24
N GLY A 114 -14.11 13.47 41.09
CA GLY A 114 -14.80 13.26 39.81
C GLY A 114 -14.32 14.13 38.65
N SER A 115 -13.52 15.18 38.92
CA SER A 115 -12.88 16.05 37.92
C SER A 115 -11.48 15.63 37.52
N TYR A 116 -10.90 14.61 38.18
CA TYR A 116 -9.57 14.12 37.84
C TYR A 116 -9.60 13.41 36.48
N ILE A 117 -8.69 13.81 35.59
CA ILE A 117 -8.51 13.13 34.31
C ILE A 117 -7.15 12.44 34.33
N SER A 118 -7.18 11.11 34.40
CA SER A 118 -5.97 10.29 34.39
C SER A 118 -5.21 10.44 33.07
N ARG A 119 -3.94 10.83 33.16
CA ARG A 119 -3.03 10.88 32.00
C ARG A 119 -2.79 9.49 31.42
N PHE A 120 -2.68 8.46 32.27
CA PHE A 120 -2.55 7.09 31.81
C PHE A 120 -3.80 6.64 31.05
N SER A 121 -4.99 6.93 31.59
CA SER A 121 -6.26 6.63 30.91
C SER A 121 -6.39 7.36 29.58
N GLN A 122 -6.00 8.63 29.48
CA GLN A 122 -5.98 9.36 28.20
C GLN A 122 -5.00 8.73 27.21
N TYR A 123 -3.81 8.35 27.66
CA TYR A 123 -2.80 7.69 26.84
C TYR A 123 -3.30 6.33 26.33
N LYS A 124 -3.93 5.54 27.20
CA LYS A 124 -4.58 4.26 26.85
C LYS A 124 -5.70 4.46 25.83
N GLU A 125 -6.56 5.44 26.05
CA GLU A 125 -7.68 5.74 25.14
C GLU A 125 -7.18 6.17 23.74
N ALA A 126 -6.00 6.78 23.65
CA ALA A 126 -5.39 7.11 22.36
C ALA A 126 -5.07 5.87 21.49
N PHE A 127 -4.85 4.70 22.12
CA PHE A 127 -4.73 3.42 21.43
C PHE A 127 -6.09 2.76 21.21
N LEU A 128 -6.93 2.69 22.24
CA LEU A 128 -8.25 2.04 22.17
C LEU A 128 -9.14 2.67 21.10
N ARG A 129 -9.12 4.00 20.93
CA ARG A 129 -9.89 4.68 19.88
C ARG A 129 -9.52 4.24 18.45
N ARG A 130 -8.36 3.60 18.26
CA ARG A 130 -7.89 3.09 16.97
C ARG A 130 -8.25 1.63 16.72
N MET A 131 -8.81 0.96 17.74
CA MET A 131 -9.31 -0.41 17.66
C MET A 131 -10.79 -0.40 17.25
N TRP A 132 -11.25 -1.49 16.63
CA TRP A 132 -12.63 -1.67 16.14
C TRP A 132 -13.17 -0.48 15.32
N ASN A 133 -12.33 0.10 14.46
CA ASN A 133 -12.68 1.28 13.68
C ASN A 133 -12.01 1.24 12.31
N SER A 134 -12.83 1.14 11.25
CA SER A 134 -12.33 1.03 9.86
C SER A 134 -11.55 2.25 9.38
N ALA A 135 -11.91 3.46 9.85
CA ALA A 135 -11.21 4.68 9.47
C ALA A 135 -9.85 4.81 10.16
N GLU A 136 -9.77 4.46 11.45
CA GLU A 136 -8.50 4.45 12.19
C GLU A 136 -7.60 3.29 11.77
N PHE A 137 -8.15 2.15 11.36
CA PHE A 137 -7.41 1.08 10.68
C PHE A 137 -6.71 1.63 9.44
N MET A 138 -7.46 2.26 8.52
CA MET A 138 -6.89 2.82 7.28
C MET A 138 -5.91 3.95 7.54
N LYS A 139 -6.18 4.81 8.53
CA LYS A 139 -5.27 5.90 8.92
C LYS A 139 -3.97 5.36 9.45
N THR A 140 -4.03 4.40 10.38
CA THR A 140 -2.86 3.72 10.95
C THR A 140 -2.06 3.03 9.84
N TYR A 141 -2.73 2.23 9.01
CA TYR A 141 -2.09 1.50 7.91
C TYR A 141 -1.35 2.45 6.95
N LYS A 142 -2.04 3.47 6.45
CA LYS A 142 -1.46 4.43 5.49
C LYS A 142 -0.32 5.23 6.10
N GLN A 143 -0.41 5.61 7.37
CA GLN A 143 0.64 6.36 8.07
C GLN A 143 1.90 5.52 8.25
N HIS A 144 1.78 4.30 8.77
CA HIS A 144 2.93 3.41 8.98
C HIS A 144 3.56 2.99 7.65
N PHE A 145 2.76 2.76 6.61
CA PHE A 145 3.26 2.50 5.26
C PHE A 145 4.06 3.70 4.75
N THR A 146 3.50 4.92 4.88
CA THR A 146 4.18 6.14 4.45
C THR A 146 5.50 6.37 5.17
N MET A 147 5.51 6.27 6.49
CA MET A 147 6.73 6.47 7.28
C MET A 147 7.80 5.44 6.92
N SER A 148 7.43 4.16 6.83
CA SER A 148 8.39 3.09 6.50
C SER A 148 8.97 3.24 5.09
N TYR A 149 8.12 3.52 4.10
CA TYR A 149 8.57 3.68 2.72
C TYR A 149 9.46 4.92 2.58
N ASN A 150 9.03 6.07 3.11
CA ASN A 150 9.78 7.33 3.03
C ASN A 150 11.18 7.17 3.66
N TRP A 151 11.26 6.53 4.82
CA TRP A 151 12.53 6.25 5.49
C TRP A 151 13.45 5.35 4.65
N ARG A 152 12.93 4.22 4.14
CA ARG A 152 13.75 3.23 3.41
C ARG A 152 14.14 3.67 2.00
N ARG A 153 13.34 4.52 1.37
CA ARG A 153 13.50 4.92 -0.04
C ARG A 153 14.03 6.35 -0.21
N GLU A 154 14.41 7.00 0.89
CA GLU A 154 14.78 8.43 0.93
C GLU A 154 13.72 9.33 0.22
N HIS A 155 12.46 8.91 0.28
CA HIS A 155 11.36 9.61 -0.35
C HIS A 155 10.75 10.62 0.63
N MET A 156 10.40 11.81 0.14
CA MET A 156 9.70 12.83 0.92
C MET A 156 8.36 13.16 0.28
N GLY A 157 7.34 13.36 1.12
CA GLY A 157 6.01 13.81 0.70
C GLY A 157 4.90 12.76 0.81
N THR A 158 3.76 13.08 0.21
CA THR A 158 2.53 12.28 0.27
C THR A 158 2.54 11.14 -0.74
N MET A 159 2.31 9.91 -0.28
CA MET A 159 2.23 8.76 -1.19
C MET A 159 0.83 8.46 -1.73
N TRP A 160 -0.23 9.06 -1.17
CA TRP A 160 -1.61 8.68 -1.48
C TRP A 160 -2.32 9.82 -2.21
N GLU A 161 -3.14 9.52 -3.23
CA GLU A 161 -3.91 10.55 -3.97
C GLU A 161 -4.84 11.36 -3.04
N GLY A 162 -5.32 10.73 -1.97
CA GLY A 162 -6.15 11.39 -0.98
C GLY A 162 -6.78 10.42 0.01
N ARG A 163 -8.06 10.67 0.32
CA ARG A 163 -8.87 9.76 1.14
C ARG A 163 -9.02 8.41 0.44
N TYR A 164 -9.07 7.34 1.23
CA TYR A 164 -9.49 6.04 0.72
C TYR A 164 -11.00 6.05 0.37
N HIS A 165 -11.38 5.25 -0.61
CA HIS A 165 -12.76 4.95 -0.92
C HIS A 165 -13.24 3.79 -0.06
N GLU A 166 -14.50 3.84 0.36
CA GLU A 166 -15.12 2.79 1.14
C GLU A 166 -16.50 2.45 0.59
N ARG A 167 -16.85 1.17 0.61
CA ARG A 167 -18.21 0.66 0.55
C ARG A 167 -18.40 -0.21 1.79
N ASN A 168 -19.51 -0.03 2.50
CA ASN A 168 -19.79 -0.83 3.70
C ASN A 168 -21.21 -1.39 3.65
N HIS A 169 -21.39 -2.54 4.27
CA HIS A 169 -22.66 -3.25 4.35
C HIS A 169 -22.72 -4.08 5.64
N GLU A 170 -23.91 -4.57 5.97
CA GLU A 170 -24.12 -5.50 7.09
C GLU A 170 -23.55 -6.88 6.77
N LEU A 171 -23.61 -7.79 7.72
CA LEU A 171 -23.20 -9.18 7.53
C LEU A 171 -24.19 -9.92 6.62
N GLU A 172 -24.10 -9.65 5.32
CA GLU A 172 -24.88 -10.29 4.28
C GLU A 172 -23.95 -11.18 3.44
N GLU A 173 -24.16 -12.49 3.48
CA GLU A 173 -23.29 -13.50 2.87
C GLU A 173 -23.04 -13.22 1.38
N GLN A 174 -24.11 -13.05 0.61
CA GLN A 174 -24.02 -12.82 -0.84
C GLN A 174 -23.19 -11.58 -1.19
N VAL A 175 -23.32 -10.50 -0.41
CA VAL A 175 -22.55 -9.27 -0.63
C VAL A 175 -21.07 -9.48 -0.25
N MET A 176 -20.80 -10.21 0.82
CA MET A 176 -19.43 -10.60 1.19
C MET A 176 -18.77 -11.45 0.10
N TRP A 177 -19.48 -12.45 -0.41
CA TRP A 177 -18.98 -13.37 -1.44
C TRP A 177 -18.61 -12.62 -2.72
N LYS A 178 -19.55 -11.78 -3.22
CA LYS A 178 -19.32 -10.94 -4.40
C LYS A 178 -18.18 -9.95 -4.19
N THR A 179 -18.08 -9.34 -3.02
CA THR A 179 -17.01 -8.38 -2.72
C THR A 179 -15.63 -9.06 -2.70
N ALA A 180 -15.52 -10.21 -2.05
CA ALA A 180 -14.27 -10.99 -2.04
C ALA A 180 -13.88 -11.44 -3.45
N ALA A 181 -14.82 -12.01 -4.22
CA ALA A 181 -14.57 -12.44 -5.59
C ALA A 181 -14.11 -11.27 -6.47
N TYR A 182 -14.77 -10.11 -6.39
CA TYR A 182 -14.37 -8.90 -7.11
C TYR A 182 -12.93 -8.46 -6.79
N ILE A 183 -12.51 -8.59 -5.52
CA ILE A 183 -11.15 -8.28 -5.09
C ILE A 183 -10.16 -9.27 -5.66
N ASP A 184 -10.45 -10.57 -5.59
CA ASP A 184 -9.54 -11.61 -6.03
C ASP A 184 -9.38 -11.68 -7.57
N VAL A 185 -10.38 -11.21 -8.32
CA VAL A 185 -10.30 -11.11 -9.80
C VAL A 185 -9.65 -9.81 -10.30
N ASN A 186 -9.31 -8.86 -9.43
CA ASN A 186 -8.66 -7.60 -9.86
C ASN A 186 -7.36 -7.82 -10.66
N PRO A 187 -6.43 -8.69 -10.21
CA PRO A 187 -5.22 -9.02 -10.98
C PRO A 187 -5.51 -9.60 -12.37
N VAL A 188 -6.53 -10.45 -12.48
CA VAL A 188 -6.95 -11.10 -13.74
C VAL A 188 -7.57 -10.08 -14.68
N THR A 189 -8.51 -9.28 -14.17
CA THR A 189 -9.22 -8.26 -14.95
C THR A 189 -8.29 -7.13 -15.40
N ALA A 190 -7.22 -6.86 -14.65
CA ALA A 190 -6.14 -5.96 -15.05
C ALA A 190 -5.18 -6.54 -16.11
N GLY A 191 -5.30 -7.84 -16.44
CA GLY A 191 -4.45 -8.52 -17.42
C GLY A 191 -3.05 -8.86 -16.90
N ILE A 192 -2.85 -8.90 -15.58
CA ILE A 192 -1.53 -9.17 -14.96
C ILE A 192 -1.25 -10.68 -14.90
N VAL A 193 -2.29 -11.47 -14.63
CA VAL A 193 -2.21 -12.94 -14.51
C VAL A 193 -3.44 -13.58 -15.17
N ALA A 194 -3.31 -14.84 -15.58
CA ALA A 194 -4.41 -15.60 -16.17
C ALA A 194 -5.42 -16.12 -15.13
N SER A 195 -4.97 -16.37 -13.89
CA SER A 195 -5.81 -16.85 -12.78
C SER A 195 -5.48 -16.10 -11.50
N SER A 196 -6.49 -15.92 -10.63
CA SER A 196 -6.35 -15.19 -9.36
C SER A 196 -5.27 -15.80 -8.47
N ASP A 197 -5.13 -17.12 -8.48
CA ASP A 197 -4.20 -17.87 -7.62
C ASP A 197 -2.74 -17.68 -8.00
N SER A 198 -2.49 -17.27 -9.24
CA SER A 198 -1.16 -16.97 -9.74
C SER A 198 -0.65 -15.62 -9.25
N TYR A 199 -1.50 -14.80 -8.61
CA TYR A 199 -1.11 -13.50 -8.10
C TYR A 199 -0.71 -13.55 -6.62
N GLU A 200 0.60 -13.53 -6.35
CA GLU A 200 1.15 -13.72 -5.01
C GLU A 200 0.64 -12.73 -3.93
N TRP A 201 0.18 -11.53 -4.33
CA TRP A 201 -0.20 -10.46 -3.40
C TRP A 201 -1.72 -10.29 -3.24
N CYS A 202 -2.49 -11.37 -3.41
CA CYS A 202 -3.91 -11.44 -3.03
C CYS A 202 -4.16 -12.52 -1.96
N SER A 203 -5.31 -12.40 -1.28
CA SER A 203 -5.72 -13.31 -0.22
C SER A 203 -6.03 -14.72 -0.72
N ILE A 204 -6.62 -14.89 -1.91
CA ILE A 204 -6.96 -16.24 -2.41
C ILE A 204 -5.69 -17.06 -2.69
N ALA A 205 -4.66 -16.44 -3.28
CA ALA A 205 -3.38 -17.09 -3.50
C ALA A 205 -2.70 -17.47 -2.18
N ALA A 206 -2.76 -16.59 -1.17
CA ALA A 206 -2.24 -16.89 0.17
C ALA A 206 -2.99 -18.05 0.83
N ALA A 207 -4.33 -18.06 0.76
CA ALA A 207 -5.15 -19.09 1.37
C ALA A 207 -4.94 -20.48 0.71
N ARG A 208 -4.80 -20.53 -0.62
CA ARG A 208 -4.43 -21.76 -1.35
C ARG A 208 -3.03 -22.27 -0.97
N LYS A 209 -2.09 -21.37 -0.70
CA LYS A 209 -0.75 -21.71 -0.18
C LYS A 209 -0.73 -22.12 1.30
N GLY A 210 -1.86 -22.12 1.99
CA GLY A 210 -1.95 -22.56 3.38
C GLY A 210 -1.92 -21.45 4.43
N ASP A 211 -2.00 -20.16 4.05
CA ASP A 211 -2.07 -19.07 5.02
C ASP A 211 -3.37 -19.16 5.85
N GLU A 212 -3.25 -19.50 7.12
CA GLU A 212 -4.38 -19.72 8.03
C GLU A 212 -5.21 -18.44 8.22
N LYS A 213 -4.57 -17.26 8.31
CA LYS A 213 -5.30 -15.99 8.48
C LYS A 213 -6.15 -15.68 7.25
N ALA A 214 -5.64 -15.94 6.04
CA ALA A 214 -6.38 -15.78 4.80
C ALA A 214 -7.54 -16.79 4.73
N ARG A 215 -7.29 -18.08 5.03
CA ARG A 215 -8.34 -19.11 5.07
C ARG A 215 -9.47 -18.75 6.02
N ARG A 216 -9.15 -18.28 7.24
CA ARG A 216 -10.16 -17.83 8.22
C ARG A 216 -11.06 -16.72 7.68
N GLY A 217 -10.52 -15.80 6.87
CA GLY A 217 -11.32 -14.75 6.23
C GLY A 217 -12.40 -15.31 5.31
N TYR A 218 -12.04 -16.28 4.46
CA TYR A 218 -13.01 -16.95 3.59
C TYR A 218 -13.97 -17.86 4.36
N VAL A 219 -13.48 -18.61 5.35
CA VAL A 219 -14.32 -19.45 6.20
C VAL A 219 -15.37 -18.61 6.94
N PHE A 220 -15.00 -17.42 7.43
CA PHE A 220 -15.95 -16.48 8.01
C PHE A 220 -17.05 -16.06 7.02
N MET A 221 -16.69 -15.83 5.76
CA MET A 221 -17.66 -15.39 4.74
C MET A 221 -18.57 -16.52 4.25
N TYR A 222 -18.05 -17.72 4.03
CA TYR A 222 -18.74 -18.84 3.38
C TYR A 222 -19.27 -19.91 4.35
N GLY A 223 -18.95 -19.77 5.64
CA GLY A 223 -19.29 -20.71 6.71
C GLY A 223 -18.23 -21.79 6.97
N GLU A 224 -18.31 -22.41 8.15
CA GLU A 224 -17.32 -23.40 8.63
C GLU A 224 -17.58 -24.84 8.13
N SER A 225 -18.77 -25.10 7.58
CA SER A 225 -19.18 -26.45 7.17
C SER A 225 -18.36 -26.95 5.98
N GLY A 226 -17.53 -27.97 6.21
CA GLY A 226 -16.72 -28.65 5.18
C GLY A 226 -15.27 -28.19 5.07
N GLY A 227 -14.81 -27.26 5.93
CA GLY A 227 -13.42 -26.82 5.96
C GLY A 227 -12.99 -25.99 4.74
N TRP A 228 -11.67 -25.80 4.58
CA TRP A 228 -11.11 -24.94 3.53
C TRP A 228 -11.47 -25.42 2.12
N ASP A 229 -11.46 -26.73 1.86
CA ASP A 229 -11.68 -27.26 0.51
C ASP A 229 -13.09 -26.92 0.01
N ALA A 230 -14.12 -27.17 0.82
CA ALA A 230 -15.51 -26.80 0.50
C ALA A 230 -15.69 -25.28 0.34
N VAL A 231 -15.04 -24.47 1.18
CA VAL A 231 -15.07 -23.01 1.06
C VAL A 231 -14.40 -22.55 -0.23
N SER A 232 -13.27 -23.16 -0.60
CA SER A 232 -12.52 -22.81 -1.81
C SER A 232 -13.34 -23.10 -3.07
N GLU A 233 -14.04 -24.24 -3.12
CA GLU A 233 -14.92 -24.60 -4.23
C GLU A 233 -16.09 -23.62 -4.41
N LYS A 234 -16.75 -23.24 -3.31
CA LYS A 234 -17.80 -22.21 -3.33
C LYS A 234 -17.26 -20.87 -3.82
N HIS A 235 -16.08 -20.47 -3.34
CA HIS A 235 -15.47 -19.22 -3.74
C HIS A 235 -15.06 -19.21 -5.23
N GLU A 236 -14.65 -20.35 -5.79
CA GLU A 236 -14.40 -20.48 -7.22
C GLU A 236 -15.64 -20.22 -8.08
N VAL A 237 -16.83 -20.63 -7.61
CA VAL A 237 -18.09 -20.28 -8.28
C VAL A 237 -18.27 -18.76 -8.28
N SER A 238 -18.09 -18.10 -7.14
CA SER A 238 -18.18 -16.64 -7.05
C SER A 238 -17.14 -15.91 -7.92
N ILE A 239 -15.92 -16.44 -8.05
CA ILE A 239 -14.90 -15.91 -8.98
C ILE A 239 -15.38 -15.97 -10.43
N ARG A 240 -15.94 -17.12 -10.86
CA ARG A 240 -16.45 -17.30 -12.23
C ARG A 240 -17.60 -16.34 -12.52
N GLU A 241 -18.54 -16.21 -11.57
CA GLU A 241 -19.65 -15.25 -11.66
C GLU A 241 -19.14 -13.81 -11.77
N ALA A 242 -18.20 -13.40 -10.92
CA ALA A 242 -17.61 -12.06 -10.97
C ALA A 242 -16.89 -11.77 -12.32
N LEU A 243 -16.16 -12.75 -12.86
CA LEU A 243 -15.52 -12.62 -14.17
C LEU A 243 -16.55 -12.49 -15.30
N ALA A 244 -17.64 -13.27 -15.25
CA ALA A 244 -18.73 -13.20 -16.21
C ALA A 244 -19.47 -11.85 -16.16
N GLU A 245 -19.78 -11.34 -14.96
CA GLU A 245 -20.37 -10.02 -14.74
C GLU A 245 -19.47 -8.92 -15.34
N ILE A 246 -18.16 -8.94 -15.03
CA ILE A 246 -17.21 -7.96 -15.55
C ILE A 246 -17.06 -8.04 -17.08
N ALA A 247 -17.08 -9.26 -17.66
CA ALA A 247 -17.03 -9.44 -19.10
C ALA A 247 -18.27 -8.85 -19.79
N ALA A 248 -19.47 -9.13 -19.24
CA ALA A 248 -20.72 -8.56 -19.73
C ALA A 248 -20.74 -7.02 -19.63
N GLU A 249 -20.30 -6.46 -18.50
CA GLU A 249 -20.16 -5.00 -18.34
C GLU A 249 -19.23 -4.38 -19.39
N ARG A 250 -18.10 -5.02 -19.69
CA ARG A 250 -17.15 -4.56 -20.72
C ARG A 250 -17.74 -4.61 -22.11
N GLU A 251 -18.50 -5.65 -22.43
CA GLU A 251 -19.21 -5.78 -23.71
C GLU A 251 -20.26 -4.68 -23.88
N GLU A 252 -21.06 -4.43 -22.85
CA GLU A 252 -22.05 -3.36 -22.84
C GLU A 252 -21.43 -1.97 -22.95
N ILE A 253 -20.30 -1.73 -22.27
CA ILE A 253 -19.54 -0.47 -22.42
C ILE A 253 -19.01 -0.32 -23.86
N ALA A 254 -18.57 -1.41 -24.50
CA ALA A 254 -18.08 -1.38 -25.87
C ALA A 254 -19.18 -1.09 -26.91
N LYS A 255 -20.44 -1.49 -26.62
CA LYS A 255 -21.62 -1.20 -27.46
C LYS A 255 -22.13 0.24 -27.35
N ARG A 256 -21.77 0.98 -26.30
CA ARG A 256 -22.22 2.37 -26.12
C ARG A 256 -21.62 3.27 -27.20
N PRO A 257 -22.41 4.12 -27.88
CA PRO A 257 -21.88 5.06 -28.86
C PRO A 257 -20.85 5.96 -28.20
N THR A 258 -19.67 6.06 -28.80
CA THR A 258 -18.61 6.96 -28.31
C THR A 258 -19.10 8.40 -28.44
N ALA A 259 -19.56 8.99 -27.35
CA ALA A 259 -19.74 10.44 -27.30
C ALA A 259 -18.41 11.11 -27.66
N GLY A 260 -18.48 12.19 -28.45
CA GLY A 260 -17.35 12.92 -29.03
C GLY A 260 -16.25 13.31 -28.04
N PRO A 261 -15.13 13.89 -28.51
CA PRO A 261 -13.85 13.87 -27.80
C PRO A 261 -13.90 14.63 -26.47
N ARG A 262 -14.31 13.94 -25.39
CA ARG A 262 -13.73 14.16 -24.08
C ARG A 262 -12.29 13.71 -24.21
N ALA A 263 -11.35 14.60 -23.88
CA ALA A 263 -9.93 14.31 -23.82
C ALA A 263 -9.75 12.88 -23.33
N LYS A 264 -9.33 11.98 -24.24
CA LYS A 264 -9.19 10.56 -23.94
C LYS A 264 -8.31 10.50 -22.70
N ALA A 265 -8.89 10.13 -21.55
CA ALA A 265 -8.11 9.61 -20.46
C ALA A 265 -7.30 8.48 -21.09
N VAL A 266 -5.98 8.67 -21.15
CA VAL A 266 -5.06 7.75 -21.81
C VAL A 266 -5.43 6.36 -21.34
N LYS A 267 -5.83 5.49 -22.28
CA LYS A 267 -6.11 4.09 -21.99
C LYS A 267 -4.87 3.54 -21.28
N ALA A 268 -5.02 3.18 -20.00
CA ALA A 268 -3.95 2.58 -19.19
C ALA A 268 -3.48 1.21 -19.72
N HIS A 269 -4.10 0.71 -20.80
CA HIS A 269 -3.56 -0.37 -21.63
C HIS A 269 -2.65 0.21 -22.72
N GLN A 270 -1.43 0.58 -22.31
CA GLN A 270 -0.22 0.62 -23.16
C GLN A 270 1.03 1.09 -22.39
N LEU A 271 1.03 1.05 -21.05
CA LEU A 271 2.30 1.05 -20.34
C LEU A 271 2.94 -0.31 -20.57
N LYS A 272 3.73 -0.38 -21.64
CA LYS A 272 4.67 -1.49 -21.88
C LYS A 272 5.48 -1.67 -20.60
N GLU A 273 5.77 -2.92 -20.27
CA GLU A 273 6.67 -3.27 -19.17
C GLU A 273 7.89 -2.34 -19.14
N PRO A 274 8.45 -2.03 -17.96
CA PRO A 274 9.60 -1.15 -17.85
C PRO A 274 10.69 -1.59 -18.82
N ARG A 275 10.98 -0.72 -19.80
CA ARG A 275 11.96 -0.93 -20.86
C ARG A 275 13.28 -1.38 -20.22
N GLU A 276 13.95 -2.34 -20.85
CA GLU A 276 15.17 -3.08 -20.48
C GLU A 276 16.16 -2.41 -19.50
N TYR A 277 16.27 -1.08 -19.53
CA TYR A 277 17.08 -0.26 -18.62
C TYR A 277 16.55 -0.16 -17.18
N ALA A 278 15.24 -0.31 -16.94
CA ALA A 278 14.63 -0.18 -15.60
C ALA A 278 15.09 -1.26 -14.61
N TYR A 279 15.53 -2.43 -15.09
CA TYR A 279 16.04 -3.51 -14.23
C TYR A 279 17.52 -3.33 -13.86
N ARG A 280 18.30 -2.53 -14.61
CA ARG A 280 19.73 -2.28 -14.32
C ARG A 280 19.95 -1.05 -13.43
N PHE A 281 18.97 -0.16 -13.31
CA PHE A 281 19.09 1.09 -12.54
C PHE A 281 18.36 1.00 -11.20
N ALA A 282 19.12 1.01 -10.11
CA ALA A 282 18.56 1.03 -8.74
C ALA A 282 17.86 2.37 -8.39
N CYS A 283 18.04 3.42 -9.20
CA CYS A 283 17.41 4.73 -9.01
C CYS A 283 17.31 5.53 -10.32
N GLY A 284 16.35 6.47 -10.38
CA GLY A 284 16.07 7.31 -11.56
C GLY A 284 14.86 6.84 -12.38
N ASP A 285 14.20 7.77 -13.08
CA ASP A 285 13.10 7.48 -14.01
C ASP A 285 13.66 6.86 -15.32
N PRO A 286 13.24 5.64 -15.70
CA PRO A 286 13.72 4.95 -16.91
C PRO A 286 13.52 5.74 -18.21
N ASP A 287 12.42 6.51 -18.33
CA ASP A 287 12.16 7.31 -19.52
C ASP A 287 13.14 8.49 -19.62
N VAL A 288 13.58 9.01 -18.47
CA VAL A 288 14.62 10.04 -18.43
C VAL A 288 15.98 9.44 -18.79
N VAL A 289 16.30 8.24 -18.32
CA VAL A 289 17.54 7.52 -18.69
C VAL A 289 17.62 7.34 -20.21
N GLU A 290 16.54 6.85 -20.84
CA GLU A 290 16.48 6.67 -22.30
C GLU A 290 16.66 8.01 -23.04
N ARG A 291 16.02 9.07 -22.56
CA ARG A 291 16.20 10.42 -23.12
C ARG A 291 17.63 10.91 -23.00
N ILE A 292 18.32 10.67 -21.88
CA ILE A 292 19.74 11.06 -21.70
C ILE A 292 20.61 10.31 -22.71
N VAL A 293 20.45 8.99 -22.81
CA VAL A 293 21.21 8.16 -23.75
C VAL A 293 20.96 8.60 -25.19
N LYS A 294 19.71 8.88 -25.55
CA LYS A 294 19.34 9.37 -26.88
C LYS A 294 19.88 10.76 -27.20
N LEU A 295 19.93 11.66 -26.21
CA LEU A 295 20.55 12.99 -26.38
C LEU A 295 22.04 12.87 -26.69
N LEU A 296 22.71 11.86 -26.14
CA LEU A 296 24.12 11.59 -26.36
C LEU A 296 24.43 10.89 -27.70
N ASP A 297 23.43 10.36 -28.40
CA ASP A 297 23.60 9.85 -29.78
C ASP A 297 24.00 11.00 -30.74
N SER A 298 23.62 12.24 -30.41
CA SER A 298 23.98 13.44 -31.18
C SER A 298 25.38 13.99 -30.85
N GLY A 299 26.14 13.32 -29.98
CA GLY A 299 27.50 13.68 -29.59
C GLY A 299 27.65 14.08 -28.11
N PRO A 300 28.89 14.38 -27.66
CA PRO A 300 29.16 14.61 -26.25
C PRO A 300 28.48 15.87 -25.70
N MET A 301 27.90 15.79 -24.51
CA MET A 301 27.19 16.91 -23.87
C MET A 301 27.72 17.21 -22.47
N ALA A 302 27.64 18.48 -22.04
CA ALA A 302 27.97 18.85 -20.67
C ALA A 302 26.85 18.43 -19.70
N PRO A 303 27.14 18.13 -18.42
CA PRO A 303 26.14 17.78 -17.42
C PRO A 303 25.03 18.82 -17.26
N ALA A 304 25.37 20.10 -17.37
CA ALA A 304 24.39 21.19 -17.26
C ALA A 304 23.37 21.16 -18.40
N ASP A 305 23.82 20.84 -19.62
CA ASP A 305 22.98 20.78 -20.81
C ASP A 305 22.10 19.55 -20.80
N LEU A 306 22.65 18.37 -20.44
CA LEU A 306 21.87 17.14 -20.26
C LEU A 306 20.76 17.36 -19.23
N ARG A 307 21.12 17.91 -18.06
CA ARG A 307 20.17 18.21 -16.98
C ARG A 307 19.06 19.17 -17.43
N LYS A 308 19.42 20.22 -18.17
CA LYS A 308 18.45 21.19 -18.72
C LYS A 308 17.54 20.53 -19.76
N ALA A 309 18.10 19.74 -20.68
CA ALA A 309 17.36 19.05 -21.72
C ALA A 309 16.37 18.02 -21.17
N VAL A 310 16.67 17.38 -20.04
CA VAL A 310 15.73 16.48 -19.36
C VAL A 310 14.72 17.18 -18.45
N GLY A 311 14.78 18.51 -18.34
CA GLY A 311 13.83 19.31 -17.55
C GLY A 311 14.13 19.36 -16.05
N MET A 312 15.35 19.05 -15.62
CA MET A 312 15.72 18.99 -14.21
C MET A 312 16.37 20.29 -13.71
N ARG A 313 15.90 20.77 -12.55
CA ARG A 313 16.45 21.98 -11.92
C ARG A 313 17.59 21.68 -10.93
N ASN A 314 17.51 20.55 -10.22
CA ASN A 314 18.46 20.21 -9.15
C ASN A 314 19.68 19.44 -9.69
N ARG A 315 20.87 20.04 -9.58
CA ARG A 315 22.15 19.43 -10.01
C ARG A 315 22.51 18.17 -9.21
N THR A 316 22.38 18.22 -7.89
CA THR A 316 22.74 17.12 -6.99
C THR A 316 21.88 15.89 -7.27
N TYR A 317 20.57 16.09 -7.46
CA TYR A 317 19.64 15.02 -7.81
C TYR A 317 19.96 14.40 -9.18
N PHE A 318 20.20 15.23 -10.20
CA PHE A 318 20.56 14.75 -11.54
C PHE A 318 21.85 13.92 -11.52
N ASN A 319 22.88 14.39 -10.82
CA ASN A 319 24.14 13.67 -10.72
C ASN A 319 23.98 12.34 -9.97
N ARG A 320 23.30 12.35 -8.82
CA ARG A 320 23.14 11.17 -7.96
C ARG A 320 22.30 10.07 -8.62
N HIS A 321 21.20 10.43 -9.28
CA HIS A 321 20.21 9.46 -9.75
C HIS A 321 20.31 9.13 -11.24
N TYR A 322 21.08 9.89 -12.03
CA TYR A 322 21.21 9.64 -13.47
C TYR A 322 22.67 9.57 -13.90
N LEU A 323 23.45 10.63 -13.70
CA LEU A 323 24.80 10.71 -14.26
C LEU A 323 25.76 9.67 -13.65
N THR A 324 25.81 9.55 -12.32
CA THR A 324 26.67 8.59 -11.62
C THR A 324 26.25 7.14 -11.92
N PRO A 325 24.95 6.76 -11.85
CA PRO A 325 24.52 5.43 -12.23
C PRO A 325 24.80 5.08 -13.71
N LEU A 326 24.63 6.04 -14.64
CA LEU A 326 24.92 5.82 -16.07
C LEU A 326 26.41 5.51 -16.33
N LEU A 327 27.30 6.21 -15.62
CA LEU A 327 28.75 5.93 -15.65
C LEU A 327 29.07 4.56 -15.04
N ALA A 328 28.51 4.26 -13.87
CA ALA A 328 28.78 3.01 -13.15
C ALA A 328 28.31 1.77 -13.93
N ASN A 329 27.24 1.91 -14.70
CA ASN A 329 26.71 0.85 -15.58
C ASN A 329 27.34 0.84 -16.98
N GLY A 330 28.33 1.71 -17.24
CA GLY A 330 29.06 1.73 -18.51
C GLY A 330 28.22 2.14 -19.73
N LEU A 331 27.10 2.85 -19.54
CA LEU A 331 26.26 3.32 -20.66
C LEU A 331 26.72 4.67 -21.22
N ILE A 332 27.45 5.44 -20.40
CA ILE A 332 28.10 6.67 -20.81
C ILE A 332 29.52 6.68 -20.23
N GLU A 333 30.39 7.44 -20.86
CA GLU A 333 31.74 7.67 -20.39
C GLU A 333 32.11 9.14 -20.42
N ARG A 334 33.17 9.46 -19.67
CA ARG A 334 33.77 10.78 -19.60
C ARG A 334 34.62 11.03 -20.84
N THR A 335 34.49 12.20 -21.47
CA THR A 335 35.36 12.58 -22.60
C THR A 335 36.80 12.89 -22.17
N ASP A 336 36.98 13.43 -20.98
CA ASP A 336 38.27 13.55 -20.30
C ASP A 336 38.24 12.66 -19.05
N SER A 337 38.85 11.48 -19.15
CA SER A 337 38.93 10.54 -18.03
C SER A 337 40.01 10.90 -17.02
N ALA A 338 41.04 11.67 -17.43
CA ALA A 338 42.16 12.05 -16.59
C ALA A 338 41.76 13.15 -15.59
N ASN A 339 40.83 14.03 -15.96
CA ASN A 339 40.36 15.13 -15.12
C ASN A 339 38.83 15.09 -14.90
N PRO A 340 38.30 14.17 -14.08
CA PRO A 340 36.85 13.95 -13.94
C PRO A 340 36.06 15.14 -13.39
N ASN A 341 36.74 16.09 -12.74
CA ASN A 341 36.17 17.31 -12.16
C ASN A 341 36.40 18.55 -13.04
N SER A 342 36.88 18.39 -14.28
CA SER A 342 37.11 19.50 -15.20
C SER A 342 35.81 20.31 -15.43
N PRO A 343 35.84 21.65 -15.37
CA PRO A 343 34.69 22.48 -15.74
C PRO A 343 34.24 22.28 -17.19
N GLN A 344 35.13 21.76 -18.04
CA GLN A 344 34.89 21.46 -19.45
C GLN A 344 34.47 20.00 -19.69
N GLN A 345 34.23 19.23 -18.61
CA GLN A 345 33.88 17.82 -18.70
C GLN A 345 32.59 17.60 -19.49
N ARG A 346 32.65 16.69 -20.47
CA ARG A 346 31.49 16.21 -21.22
C ARG A 346 31.35 14.70 -21.06
N TYR A 347 30.16 14.22 -21.42
CA TYR A 347 29.79 12.82 -21.35
C TYR A 347 29.36 12.39 -22.74
N ARG A 348 29.75 11.17 -23.15
CA ARG A 348 29.33 10.56 -24.41
C ARG A 348 28.81 9.15 -24.15
N LYS A 349 27.95 8.65 -25.03
CA LYS A 349 27.45 7.27 -24.96
C LYS A 349 28.60 6.29 -25.25
N VAL A 350 28.63 5.18 -24.51
CA VAL A 350 29.54 4.06 -24.79
C VAL A 350 28.91 3.25 -25.94
N GLY A 351 29.71 2.95 -26.96
CA GLY A 351 29.30 2.28 -28.20
C GLY A 351 28.77 0.87 -28.01
#